data_AF-A0A062VH43-F1
#
_entry.id   AF-A0A062VH43-F1
#
_cell.length_a   1.000
_cell.length_b   1.000
_cell.length_c   1.000
_cell.angle_alpha   90.00
_cell.angle_beta   90.00
_cell.angle_gamma   90.00
#
_symmetry.space_group_name_H-M   'P 1'
#
loop_
_entity.id
_entity.type
_entity.pdbx_description
1 polymer ?
#
loop_
_entity_poly.entity_id
_entity_poly.type
_entity_poly.pdbx_seq_one_letter_code
_entity_poly.pdbx_strand_id
1 'polypeptide(L)'
;MLYDKPPTSGDEQISLLKGRGLVCADEALVRRWLVTVGYYRLSAYWLPYELPPPVGQTRSKTFAPDTPFESIVDIYTFDRQLRLLVTEAIER
;
A
#
# COMPACT_ATOMS: atom_id res chain seq x y z
N MET A 1 -10.96 -12.38 -23.92
CA MET A 1 -11.65 -12.29 -22.61
C MET A 1 -11.68 -10.84 -22.21
N LEU A 2 -12.86 -10.25 -22.06
CA LEU A 2 -13.02 -8.90 -21.50
C LEU A 2 -12.85 -9.00 -19.97
N TYR A 3 -12.06 -8.10 -19.39
CA TYR A 3 -11.86 -8.05 -17.95
C TYR A 3 -13.03 -7.29 -17.32
N ASP A 4 -13.98 -8.03 -16.73
CA ASP A 4 -15.28 -7.50 -16.27
C ASP A 4 -15.31 -7.13 -14.78
N LYS A 5 -14.14 -7.09 -14.11
CA LYS A 5 -14.09 -6.81 -12.68
C LYS A 5 -14.24 -5.31 -12.44
N PRO A 6 -15.30 -4.85 -11.74
CA PRO A 6 -15.49 -3.43 -11.49
C PRO A 6 -14.32 -2.88 -10.67
N PRO A 7 -13.88 -1.64 -10.93
CA PRO A 7 -12.85 -0.99 -10.13
C PRO A 7 -13.37 -0.84 -8.70
N THR A 8 -12.50 -1.12 -7.72
CA THR A 8 -12.86 -0.92 -6.31
C THR A 8 -12.88 0.57 -5.98
N SER A 9 -13.87 1.01 -5.23
CA SER A 9 -13.95 2.38 -4.71
C SER A 9 -12.92 2.62 -3.60
N GLY A 10 -12.67 3.90 -3.26
CA GLY A 10 -11.78 4.23 -2.14
C GLY A 10 -12.26 3.66 -0.79
N ASP A 11 -13.58 3.67 -0.55
CA ASP A 11 -14.21 3.06 0.63
C ASP A 11 -14.00 1.55 0.71
N GLU A 12 -14.17 0.87 -0.41
CA GLU A 12 -13.96 -0.57 -0.51
C GLU A 12 -12.49 -0.93 -0.28
N GLN A 13 -11.57 -0.11 -0.79
CA GLN A 13 -10.14 -0.28 -0.57
C GLN A 13 -9.78 -0.10 0.91
N ILE A 14 -10.30 0.93 1.59
CA ILE A 14 -10.08 1.15 3.03
C ILE A 14 -10.63 -0.02 3.84
N SER A 15 -11.86 -0.44 3.55
CA SER A 15 -12.50 -1.60 4.20
C SER A 15 -11.67 -2.87 4.03
N LEU A 16 -11.12 -3.09 2.83
CA LEU A 16 -10.25 -4.22 2.53
C LEU A 16 -8.94 -4.16 3.31
N LEU A 17 -8.32 -2.98 3.45
CA LEU A 17 -7.09 -2.80 4.22
C LEU A 17 -7.33 -3.08 5.71
N LYS A 18 -8.41 -2.54 6.28
CA LYS A 18 -8.83 -2.84 7.65
C LYS A 18 -9.06 -4.32 7.88
N GLY A 19 -9.80 -4.98 6.97
CA GLY A 19 -10.05 -6.42 7.02
C GLY A 19 -8.78 -7.28 6.90
N ARG A 20 -7.68 -6.72 6.40
CA ARG A 20 -6.37 -7.37 6.31
C ARG A 20 -5.47 -7.13 7.51
N GLY A 21 -5.89 -6.30 8.48
CA GLY A 21 -5.12 -6.02 9.70
C GLY A 21 -4.37 -4.68 9.70
N LEU A 22 -4.58 -3.82 8.70
CA LEU A 22 -4.05 -2.44 8.73
C LEU A 22 -4.94 -1.54 9.59
N VAL A 23 -4.32 -0.83 10.52
CA VAL A 23 -4.95 0.23 11.29
C VAL A 23 -5.01 1.48 10.41
N CYS A 24 -6.22 1.87 10.04
CA CYS A 24 -6.51 3.09 9.30
C CYS A 24 -7.19 4.09 10.26
N ALA A 25 -6.39 4.79 11.07
CA ALA A 25 -6.89 5.68 12.13
C ALA A 25 -7.61 6.92 11.55
N ASP A 26 -7.02 7.55 10.54
CA ASP A 26 -7.64 8.64 9.77
C ASP A 26 -7.99 8.14 8.36
N GLU A 27 -9.23 7.64 8.19
CA GLU A 27 -9.70 7.15 6.89
C GLU A 27 -9.70 8.22 5.79
N ALA A 28 -9.87 9.50 6.15
CA ALA A 28 -9.82 10.58 5.16
C ALA A 28 -8.38 10.75 4.64
N LEU A 29 -7.39 10.63 5.51
CA LEU A 29 -5.98 10.58 5.11
C LEU A 29 -5.66 9.36 4.26
N VAL A 30 -6.10 8.16 4.68
CA VAL A 30 -5.92 6.93 3.90
C VAL A 30 -6.52 7.09 2.51
N ARG A 31 -7.75 7.62 2.40
CA ARG A 31 -8.39 7.88 1.10
C ARG A 31 -7.55 8.81 0.24
N ARG A 32 -7.04 9.92 0.79
CA ARG A 32 -6.20 10.86 0.04
C ARG A 32 -5.01 10.13 -0.56
N TRP A 33 -4.29 9.34 0.23
CA TRP A 33 -3.16 8.53 -0.25
C TRP A 33 -3.56 7.53 -1.34
N LEU A 34 -4.67 6.82 -1.17
CA LEU A 34 -5.17 5.86 -2.15
C LEU A 34 -5.53 6.53 -3.48
N VAL A 35 -6.12 7.74 -3.45
CA VAL A 35 -6.48 8.50 -4.65
C VAL A 35 -5.25 9.12 -5.33
N THR A 36 -4.30 9.67 -4.57
CA THR A 36 -3.16 10.41 -5.13
C THR A 36 -2.02 9.49 -5.58
N VAL A 37 -1.74 8.43 -4.82
CA VAL A 37 -0.63 7.50 -5.10
C VAL A 37 -1.11 6.25 -5.81
N GLY A 38 -2.33 5.80 -5.50
CA GLY A 38 -2.91 4.60 -6.05
C GLY A 38 -2.67 3.37 -5.18
N TYR A 39 -3.73 2.59 -4.96
CA TYR A 39 -3.72 1.34 -4.19
C TYR A 39 -2.62 0.37 -4.62
N TYR A 40 -2.49 0.12 -5.93
CA TYR A 40 -1.49 -0.82 -6.45
C TYR A 40 -0.05 -0.35 -6.25
N ARG A 41 0.21 0.96 -6.36
CA ARG A 41 1.54 1.52 -6.10
C ARG A 41 1.91 1.36 -4.63
N LEU A 42 1.00 1.69 -3.72
CA LEU A 42 1.20 1.48 -2.29
C LEU A 42 1.32 -0.01 -1.93
N SER A 43 0.69 -0.91 -2.69
CA SER A 43 0.72 -2.35 -2.41
C SER A 43 2.09 -3.00 -2.52
N ALA A 44 3.00 -2.41 -3.30
CA ALA A 44 4.38 -2.88 -3.36
C ALA A 44 5.07 -2.80 -1.99
N TYR A 45 4.70 -1.79 -1.19
CA TYR A 45 5.28 -1.49 0.12
C TYR A 45 4.66 -2.27 1.28
N TRP A 46 3.67 -3.14 1.01
CA TRP A 46 3.13 -4.04 2.03
C TRP A 46 4.10 -5.15 2.42
N LEU A 47 5.02 -5.53 1.53
CA LEU A 47 5.85 -6.72 1.69
C LEU A 47 6.54 -6.83 3.06
N PRO A 48 7.15 -5.75 3.60
CA PRO A 48 7.84 -5.83 4.89
C PRO A 48 6.89 -6.03 6.07
N TYR A 49 5.60 -5.74 5.90
CA TYR A 49 4.57 -5.76 6.93
C TYR A 49 3.59 -6.93 6.77
N GLU A 50 3.74 -7.71 5.69
CA GLU A 50 2.91 -8.88 5.44
C GLU A 50 3.33 -10.06 6.33
N LEU A 51 2.33 -10.76 6.85
CA LEU A 51 2.52 -12.07 7.46
C LEU A 51 2.98 -13.10 6.42
N PRO A 52 3.64 -14.19 6.84
CA PRO A 52 4.03 -15.26 5.93
C PRO A 52 2.84 -15.74 5.08
N PRO A 53 3.04 -15.94 3.75
CA PRO A 53 1.97 -16.42 2.90
C PRO A 53 1.58 -17.86 3.25
N PRO A 54 0.30 -18.23 3.07
CA PRO A 54 -0.13 -19.63 3.11
C PRO A 54 0.62 -20.49 2.09
N VAL A 55 0.68 -21.80 2.32
CA VAL A 55 1.29 -22.76 1.38
C VAL A 55 0.67 -22.61 -0.01
N GLY A 56 1.51 -22.46 -1.03
CA GLY A 56 1.09 -22.28 -2.42
C GLY A 56 0.79 -20.83 -2.84
N GLN A 57 1.00 -19.84 -1.97
CA GLN A 57 0.89 -18.42 -2.31
C GLN A 57 2.22 -17.69 -2.14
N THR A 58 2.44 -16.65 -2.96
CA THR A 58 3.64 -15.81 -2.87
C THR A 58 3.48 -14.65 -1.90
N ARG A 59 2.25 -14.20 -1.65
CA ARG A 59 1.92 -13.02 -0.83
C ARG A 59 0.68 -13.29 0.00
N SER A 60 0.72 -12.97 1.29
CA SER A 60 -0.48 -13.07 2.15
C SER A 60 -1.40 -11.87 1.95
N LYS A 61 -0.81 -10.68 1.75
CA LYS A 61 -1.51 -9.37 1.83
C LYS A 61 -2.26 -9.18 3.14
N THR A 62 -1.90 -9.94 4.17
CA THR A 62 -2.44 -9.83 5.53
C THR A 62 -1.32 -9.29 6.40
N PHE A 63 -1.64 -8.32 7.24
CA PHE A 63 -0.67 -7.60 8.04
C PHE A 63 -0.63 -8.16 9.46
N ALA A 64 0.48 -7.95 10.15
CA ALA A 64 0.53 -8.17 11.59
C ALA A 64 -0.54 -7.30 12.27
N PRO A 65 -1.14 -7.76 13.39
CA PRO A 65 -2.07 -6.95 14.16
C PRO A 65 -1.49 -5.58 14.48
N ASP A 66 -2.35 -4.57 14.50
CA ASP A 66 -2.01 -3.20 14.86
C ASP A 66 -0.98 -2.51 13.94
N THR A 67 -0.74 -3.03 12.72
CA THR A 67 0.13 -2.37 11.74
C THR A 67 -0.50 -1.05 11.28
N PRO A 68 0.11 0.12 11.54
CA PRO A 68 -0.45 1.39 11.12
C PRO A 68 -0.24 1.61 9.62
N PHE A 69 -1.23 2.22 8.95
CA PHE A 69 -1.12 2.59 7.54
C PHE A 69 0.03 3.56 7.27
N GLU A 70 0.34 4.39 8.25
CA GLU A 70 1.44 5.35 8.27
C GLU A 70 2.79 4.66 8.01
N SER A 71 3.01 3.45 8.54
CA SER A 71 4.22 2.66 8.25
C SER A 71 4.41 2.39 6.75
N ILE A 72 3.33 2.13 6.02
CA ILE A 72 3.36 1.91 4.57
C ILE A 72 3.68 3.22 3.84
N VAL A 73 3.12 4.32 4.32
CA VAL A 73 3.34 5.66 3.76
C VAL A 73 4.77 6.13 3.98
N ASP A 74 5.36 5.84 5.13
CA ASP A 74 6.71 6.26 5.48
C ASP A 74 7.75 5.62 4.56
N ILE A 75 7.67 4.30 4.35
CA ILE A 75 8.58 3.61 3.44
C ILE A 75 8.40 4.04 1.98
N TYR A 76 7.15 4.29 1.56
CA TYR A 76 6.86 4.86 0.24
C TYR A 76 7.49 6.24 0.07
N THR A 77 7.34 7.10 1.08
CA THR A 77 7.81 8.49 1.05
C THR A 77 9.33 8.53 1.02
N PHE A 78 9.99 7.72 1.84
CA PHE A 78 11.44 7.55 1.83
C PHE A 78 11.95 7.14 0.45
N ASP A 79 11.40 6.07 -0.12
CA ASP A 79 11.81 5.56 -1.43
C ASP A 79 11.53 6.55 -2.57
N ARG A 80 10.42 7.30 -2.50
CA ARG A 80 10.16 8.41 -3.43
C ARG A 80 11.22 9.51 -3.32
N GLN A 81 11.60 9.93 -2.12
CA GLN A 81 12.62 10.95 -1.91
C GLN A 81 13.99 10.46 -2.38
N LEU A 82 14.35 9.21 -2.06
CA LEU A 82 15.60 8.61 -2.49
C LEU A 82 15.72 8.57 -4.02
N ARG A 83 14.66 8.14 -4.73
CA ARG A 83 14.67 8.15 -6.19
C ARG A 83 14.91 9.54 -6.78
N LEU A 84 14.29 10.57 -6.21
CA LEU A 84 14.49 11.94 -6.67
C LEU A 84 15.94 12.39 -6.49
N LEU A 85 16.53 12.14 -5.32
CA LEU A 85 17.92 12.49 -5.03
C LEU A 85 18.91 11.76 -5.94
N VAL A 86 18.67 10.46 -6.18
CA VAL A 86 19.52 9.65 -7.07
C VAL A 86 19.42 10.13 -8.51
N THR A 87 18.21 10.42 -9.00
CA THR A 87 18.03 10.97 -10.35
C THR A 87 18.74 12.32 -10.51
N GLU A 88 18.59 13.23 -9.55
CA GLU A 88 19.30 14.52 -9.57
C GLU A 88 20.82 14.34 -9.60
N ALA A 89 21.36 13.37 -8.85
CA ALA A 89 22.78 13.09 -8.81
C ALA A 89 23.33 12.51 -10.12
N ILE A 90 22.51 11.78 -10.88
CA ILE A 90 22.89 11.17 -12.16
C ILE A 90 22.77 12.16 -13.32
N GLU A 91 21.82 13.10 -13.26
CA GLU A 91 21.57 14.10 -14.31
C GLU A 91 22.57 15.27 -14.32
N ARG A 92 23.41 15.40 -13.28
CA ARG A 92 24.52 16.37 -13.20
C ARG A 92 25.81 15.82 -13.78
#